data_AF-A0A7X1LI57-F1
#
_entry.id   AF-A0A7X1LI57-F1
#
_cell.length_a   1.000
_cell.length_b   1.000
_cell.length_c   1.000
_cell.angle_alpha   90.00
_cell.angle_beta   90.00
_cell.angle_gamma   90.00
#
_symmetry.space_group_name_H-M   'P 1'
#
loop_
_entity.id
_entity.type
_entity.pdbx_description
1 polymer ?
#
loop_
_entity_poly.entity_id
_entity_poly.type
_entity_poly.pdbx_seq_one_letter_code
_entity_poly.pdbx_strand_id
1 'polypeptide(L)'
;MDELKKIIRRGIITSIIILIYGVLSLNKYVYIGMFLGSVFSVVGFYMICLDAKASLASNSPFKVGVVGYLKRYLLYGIFLAIVTKYYGFPMLVSGVIGLLSIKINILAMTLFNNIKKFKSKHLK
;
A
#
# COMPACT_ATOMS: atom_id res chain seq x y z
N MET A 1 0.58 -10.59 -15.16
CA MET A 1 -0.55 -10.44 -14.21
C MET A 1 -0.31 -11.16 -12.89
N ASP A 2 0.40 -12.30 -12.89
CA ASP A 2 0.59 -13.12 -11.68
C ASP A 2 1.49 -12.47 -10.63
N GLU A 3 2.51 -11.71 -11.04
CA GLU A 3 3.31 -10.93 -10.10
C GLU A 3 2.50 -9.85 -9.36
N LEU A 4 1.61 -9.15 -10.06
CA LEU A 4 0.72 -8.15 -9.44
C LEU A 4 -0.23 -8.80 -8.43
N LYS A 5 -0.82 -9.96 -8.78
CA LYS A 5 -1.64 -10.75 -7.85
C LYS A 5 -0.86 -11.18 -6.61
N LYS A 6 0.42 -11.55 -6.79
CA LYS A 6 1.32 -11.91 -5.68
C LYS A 6 1.60 -10.72 -4.76
N ILE A 7 1.82 -9.53 -5.32
CA ILE A 7 2.00 -8.28 -4.54
C ILE A 7 0.75 -7.99 -3.72
N ILE A 8 -0.44 -8.04 -4.33
CA ILE A 8 -1.72 -7.82 -3.66
C ILE A 8 -1.93 -8.84 -2.54
N ARG A 9 -1.73 -10.14 -2.82
CA ARG A 9 -1.87 -11.20 -1.81
C ARG A 9 -0.94 -10.98 -0.62
N ARG A 10 0.31 -10.57 -0.86
CA ARG A 10 1.26 -10.23 0.21
C ARG A 10 0.81 -8.99 0.98
N GLY A 11 0.31 -7.96 0.31
CA GLY A 11 -0.29 -6.78 0.94
C GLY A 11 -1.44 -7.12 1.89
N ILE A 12 -2.34 -8.02 1.46
CA ILE A 12 -3.44 -8.52 2.30
C ILE A 12 -2.89 -9.25 3.53
N ILE A 13 -1.92 -10.15 3.34
CA ILE A 13 -1.27 -10.87 4.45
C ILE A 13 -0.62 -9.88 5.43
N THR A 14 0.11 -8.87 4.94
CA THR A 14 0.69 -7.82 5.78
C THR A 14 -0.37 -7.06 6.55
N SER A 15 -1.51 -6.74 5.93
CA SER A 15 -2.62 -6.06 6.59
C SER A 15 -3.19 -6.91 7.73
N ILE A 16 -3.35 -8.23 7.51
CA ILE A 16 -3.79 -9.18 8.55
C ILE A 16 -2.77 -9.25 9.70
N ILE A 17 -1.47 -9.30 9.40
CA ILE A 17 -0.41 -9.30 10.42
C ILE A 17 -0.45 -8.02 11.26
N ILE A 18 -0.62 -6.85 10.63
CA ILE A 18 -0.76 -5.56 11.33
C ILE A 18 -1.99 -5.59 12.24
N LEU A 19 -3.11 -6.13 11.78
CA LEU A 19 -4.33 -6.25 12.58
C LEU A 19 -4.11 -7.14 13.81
N ILE A 20 -3.55 -8.34 13.62
CA ILE A 20 -3.26 -9.27 14.73
C ILE A 20 -2.34 -8.60 15.75
N TYR A 21 -1.24 -7.99 15.29
CA TYR A 21 -0.30 -7.29 16.17
C TYR A 21 -0.97 -6.12 16.91
N GLY A 22 -1.83 -5.35 16.25
CA GLY A 22 -2.55 -4.24 16.86
C GLY A 22 -3.54 -4.70 17.93
N VAL A 23 -4.27 -5.79 17.69
CA VAL A 23 -5.20 -6.37 18.66
C VAL A 23 -4.45 -6.91 19.88
N LEU A 24 -3.35 -7.65 19.67
CA LEU A 24 -2.53 -8.19 20.77
C LEU A 24 -1.89 -7.10 21.62
N SER A 25 -1.46 -6.00 21.00
CA SER A 25 -0.87 -4.85 21.71
C SER A 25 -1.92 -3.90 22.30
N LEU A 26 -3.22 -4.14 22.05
CA LEU A 26 -4.34 -3.26 22.41
C LEU A 26 -4.14 -1.79 21.96
N ASN A 27 -3.34 -1.59 20.90
CA ASN A 27 -2.97 -0.27 20.44
C ASN A 27 -3.88 0.18 19.30
N LYS A 28 -4.82 1.08 19.62
CA LYS A 28 -5.79 1.64 18.66
C LYS A 28 -5.16 2.28 17.44
N TYR A 29 -3.97 2.85 17.58
CA TYR A 29 -3.27 3.42 16.43
C TYR A 29 -2.91 2.32 15.42
N VAL A 30 -2.49 1.14 15.91
CA VAL A 30 -2.10 0.02 15.06
C VAL A 30 -3.31 -0.69 14.44
N TYR A 31 -4.27 -1.17 15.24
CA TYR A 31 -5.39 -1.97 14.70
C TYR A 31 -6.46 -1.14 13.97
N ILE A 32 -6.49 0.19 14.16
CA ILE A 32 -7.35 1.10 13.39
C ILE A 32 -6.52 1.83 12.33
N GLY A 33 -5.59 2.69 12.75
CA GLY A 33 -4.84 3.57 11.85
C GLY A 33 -3.97 2.81 10.86
N MET A 34 -2.96 2.10 11.37
CA MET A 34 -2.01 1.36 10.53
C MET A 34 -2.69 0.26 9.72
N PHE A 35 -3.65 -0.45 10.31
CA PHE A 35 -4.42 -1.48 9.61
C PHE A 35 -5.25 -0.91 8.47
N LEU A 36 -6.13 0.07 8.72
CA LEU A 36 -6.95 0.67 7.67
C LEU A 36 -6.09 1.34 6.61
N GLY A 37 -5.02 2.03 7.02
CA GLY A 37 -4.02 2.58 6.11
C GLY A 37 -3.41 1.49 5.21
N SER A 38 -3.11 0.31 5.75
CA SER A 38 -2.58 -0.81 4.98
C SER A 38 -3.59 -1.37 3.97
N VAL A 39 -4.87 -1.48 4.35
CA VAL A 39 -5.95 -1.87 3.43
C VAL A 39 -6.09 -0.85 2.30
N PHE A 40 -6.13 0.45 2.62
CA PHE A 40 -6.17 1.50 1.60
C PHE A 40 -4.92 1.51 0.71
N SER A 41 -3.76 1.13 1.25
CA SER A 41 -2.53 0.93 0.46
C SER A 41 -2.71 -0.16 -0.60
N VAL A 42 -3.30 -1.31 -0.23
CA VAL A 42 -3.59 -2.40 -1.17
C VAL A 42 -4.62 -1.96 -2.22
N VAL A 43 -5.70 -1.32 -1.80
CA VAL A 43 -6.74 -0.80 -2.72
C VAL A 43 -6.14 0.21 -3.69
N GLY A 44 -5.32 1.14 -3.20
CA GLY A 44 -4.68 2.13 -4.03
C GLY A 44 -3.69 1.53 -5.03
N PHE A 45 -2.96 0.48 -4.65
CA PHE A 45 -2.13 -0.27 -5.59
C PHE A 45 -2.97 -1.00 -6.65
N TYR A 46 -4.11 -1.56 -6.27
CA TYR A 46 -5.05 -2.16 -7.21
C TYR A 46 -5.60 -1.11 -8.20
N MET A 47 -5.95 0.08 -7.73
CA MET A 47 -6.34 1.20 -8.59
C MET A 47 -5.23 1.60 -9.57
N ILE A 48 -3.96 1.66 -9.13
CA ILE A 48 -2.82 1.89 -10.05
C ILE A 48 -2.79 0.83 -11.15
N CYS A 49 -3.02 -0.45 -10.82
CA CYS A 49 -3.05 -1.51 -11.82
C CYS A 49 -4.20 -1.34 -12.82
N LEU A 50 -5.37 -0.87 -12.39
CA LEU A 50 -6.50 -0.56 -13.27
C LEU A 50 -6.20 0.64 -14.16
N ASP A 51 -5.65 1.72 -13.59
CA ASP A 51 -5.30 2.93 -14.33
C ASP A 51 -4.21 2.66 -15.36
N ALA A 52 -3.24 1.77 -15.06
CA ALA A 52 -2.22 1.34 -16.01
C ALA A 52 -2.85 0.59 -17.20
N LYS A 53 -3.79 -0.32 -16.94
CA LYS A 53 -4.52 -1.03 -18.01
C LYS A 53 -5.37 -0.07 -18.85
N ALA A 54 -6.09 0.84 -18.20
CA ALA A 54 -6.92 1.83 -18.86
C ALA A 54 -6.07 2.79 -19.71
N SER A 55 -4.88 3.16 -19.23
CA SER A 55 -3.93 4.00 -19.97
C SER A 55 -3.46 3.33 -21.26
N LEU A 56 -3.19 2.02 -21.25
CA LEU A 56 -2.79 1.27 -22.46
C LEU A 56 -3.89 1.17 -23.51
N ALA A 57 -5.16 1.23 -23.10
CA ALA A 57 -6.32 1.16 -23.99
C ALA A 57 -6.88 2.54 -24.38
N SER A 58 -6.27 3.64 -23.90
CA SER A 58 -6.80 4.99 -24.05
C SER A 58 -6.07 5.78 -25.13
N ASN A 59 -6.81 6.58 -25.89
CA ASN A 59 -6.26 7.60 -26.80
C ASN A 59 -5.63 8.79 -26.06
N SER A 60 -5.75 8.86 -24.72
CA SER A 60 -5.14 9.92 -23.91
C SER A 60 -4.58 9.37 -22.59
N PRO A 61 -3.48 8.58 -22.63
CA PRO A 61 -2.91 7.92 -21.46
C PRO A 61 -2.54 8.90 -20.33
N PHE A 62 -2.04 10.09 -20.68
CA PHE A 62 -1.70 11.13 -19.69
C PHE A 62 -2.91 11.54 -18.84
N LYS A 63 -4.06 11.78 -19.48
CA LYS A 63 -5.29 12.17 -18.79
C LYS A 63 -5.76 11.09 -17.84
N VAL A 64 -5.72 9.82 -18.26
CA VAL A 64 -6.06 8.66 -17.42
C VAL A 64 -5.15 8.59 -16.20
N GLY A 65 -3.83 8.73 -16.40
CA GLY A 65 -2.84 8.74 -15.33
C GLY A 65 -3.09 9.85 -14.29
N VAL A 66 -3.32 11.09 -14.75
CA VAL A 66 -3.58 12.25 -13.87
C VAL A 66 -4.88 12.07 -13.09
N VAL A 67 -5.98 11.69 -13.75
CA VAL A 67 -7.27 11.49 -13.09
C VAL A 67 -7.19 10.35 -12.08
N GLY A 68 -6.56 9.23 -12.43
CA GLY A 68 -6.33 8.11 -11.51
C GLY A 68 -5.49 8.52 -10.30
N TYR A 69 -4.45 9.33 -10.51
CA TYR A 69 -3.65 9.89 -9.43
C TYR A 69 -4.51 10.74 -8.48
N LEU A 70 -5.26 11.71 -9.00
CA LEU A 70 -6.11 12.59 -8.19
C LEU A 70 -7.14 11.79 -7.38
N LYS A 71 -7.79 10.79 -8.00
CA LYS A 71 -8.76 9.92 -7.30
C LYS A 71 -8.14 9.19 -6.11
N ARG A 72 -6.94 8.62 -6.26
CA ARG A 72 -6.25 7.90 -5.17
C ARG A 72 -5.84 8.84 -4.04
N TYR A 73 -5.29 10.01 -4.35
CA TYR A 73 -4.88 10.96 -3.31
C TYR A 73 -6.06 11.61 -2.61
N LEU A 74 -7.18 11.82 -3.33
CA LEU A 74 -8.44 12.23 -2.71
C LEU A 74 -8.94 11.15 -1.73
N LEU A 75 -8.90 9.87 -2.12
CA LEU A 75 -9.26 8.75 -1.25
C LEU A 75 -8.40 8.73 0.02
N TYR A 76 -7.08 8.83 -0.12
CA TYR A 76 -6.17 8.88 1.02
C TYR A 76 -6.39 10.12 1.89
N GLY A 77 -6.61 11.28 1.27
CA GLY A 77 -6.87 12.54 1.96
C GLY A 77 -8.14 12.48 2.80
N ILE A 78 -9.24 11.95 2.25
CA ILE A 78 -10.51 11.75 2.97
C ILE A 78 -10.30 10.80 4.14
N PHE A 79 -9.65 9.65 3.91
CA PHE A 79 -9.33 8.69 4.97
C PHE A 79 -8.54 9.36 6.09
N LEU A 80 -7.43 10.03 5.76
CA LEU A 80 -6.57 10.70 6.74
C LEU A 80 -7.30 11.82 7.48
N ALA A 81 -8.10 12.63 6.78
CA ALA A 81 -8.90 13.69 7.41
C ALA A 81 -9.91 13.14 8.42
N ILE A 82 -10.62 12.06 8.06
CA ILE A 82 -11.58 11.39 8.96
C ILE A 82 -10.87 10.89 10.20
N VAL A 83 -9.81 10.08 10.06
CA VAL A 83 -9.14 9.49 11.23
C VAL A 83 -8.48 10.55 12.11
N THR A 84 -7.98 11.63 11.52
CA THR A 84 -7.39 12.75 12.27
C THR A 84 -8.44 13.53 13.05
N LYS A 85 -9.61 13.78 12.45
CA LYS A 85 -10.72 14.47 13.12
C LYS A 85 -11.20 13.73 14.35
N TYR A 86 -11.29 12.41 14.30
CA TYR A 86 -11.83 11.60 15.41
C TYR A 86 -10.79 11.15 16.44
N TYR A 87 -9.52 10.99 16.06
CA TYR A 87 -8.49 10.38 16.94
C TYR A 87 -7.21 11.22 17.08
N GLY A 88 -7.13 12.38 16.43
CA GLY A 88 -6.00 13.30 16.51
C GLY A 88 -4.79 12.92 15.66
N PHE A 89 -3.74 13.73 15.79
CA PHE A 89 -2.50 13.61 15.01
C PHE A 89 -1.78 12.24 15.10
N PRO A 90 -1.71 11.56 16.25
CA PRO A 90 -1.07 10.23 16.30
C PRO A 90 -1.73 9.19 15.39
N MET A 91 -3.06 9.29 15.21
CA MET A 91 -3.78 8.42 14.30
C MET A 91 -3.49 8.74 12.83
N LEU A 92 -3.30 10.03 12.49
CA LEU A 92 -2.83 10.45 11.17
C LEU A 92 -1.51 9.76 10.84
N VAL A 93 -0.52 9.89 11.72
CA VAL A 93 0.82 9.31 11.51
C VAL A 93 0.72 7.80 11.33
N SER A 94 -0.05 7.13 12.17
CA SER A 94 -0.25 5.69 12.05
C SER A 94 -0.94 5.28 10.74
N GLY A 95 -1.96 6.03 10.32
CA GLY A 95 -2.62 5.85 9.02
C GLY A 95 -1.66 6.03 7.84
N VAL A 96 -0.80 7.05 7.88
CA VAL A 96 0.25 7.30 6.87
C VAL A 96 1.23 6.13 6.81
N ILE A 97 1.69 5.62 7.96
CA ILE A 97 2.57 4.44 8.01
C ILE A 97 1.87 3.24 7.36
N GLY A 98 0.59 3.02 7.66
CA GLY A 98 -0.23 2.00 7.01
C GLY A 98 -0.28 2.16 5.49
N LEU A 99 -0.52 3.38 4.99
CA LEU A 99 -0.58 3.70 3.56
C LEU A 99 0.73 3.39 2.80
N LEU A 100 1.87 3.34 3.49
CA LEU A 100 3.16 2.98 2.92
C LEU A 100 3.42 1.46 2.84
N SER A 101 2.61 0.63 3.51
CA SER A 101 2.82 -0.82 3.62
C SER A 101 3.03 -1.54 2.28
N ILE A 102 2.23 -1.25 1.24
CA ILE A 102 2.40 -1.92 -0.06
C ILE A 102 3.71 -1.52 -0.74
N LYS A 103 4.15 -0.26 -0.57
CA LYS A 103 5.41 0.23 -1.13
C LYS A 103 6.59 -0.45 -0.43
N ILE A 104 6.51 -0.58 0.90
CA ILE A 104 7.50 -1.31 1.70
C ILE A 104 7.57 -2.77 1.25
N ASN A 105 6.43 -3.43 1.05
CA ASN A 105 6.39 -4.80 0.56
C ASN A 105 7.08 -4.94 -0.81
N ILE A 106 6.80 -4.04 -1.75
CA ILE A 106 7.44 -4.04 -3.08
C ILE A 106 8.95 -3.82 -2.95
N LEU A 107 9.38 -2.83 -2.17
CA LEU A 107 10.80 -2.54 -1.93
C LEU A 107 11.51 -3.74 -1.31
N ALA A 108 10.93 -4.37 -0.28
CA ALA A 108 11.48 -5.55 0.37
C ALA A 108 11.64 -6.73 -0.61
N MET A 109 10.67 -6.94 -1.50
CA MET A 109 10.77 -7.97 -2.54
C MET A 109 11.90 -7.70 -3.52
N THR A 110 12.02 -6.45 -3.99
CA THR A 110 13.09 -6.06 -4.92
C THR A 110 14.46 -6.21 -4.27
N LEU A 111 14.62 -5.77 -3.03
CA LEU A 111 15.86 -5.93 -2.26
C LEU A 111 16.22 -7.41 -2.07
N PHE A 112 15.27 -8.24 -1.64
CA PHE A 112 15.50 -9.67 -1.46
C PHE A 112 15.92 -10.37 -2.76
N ASN A 113 15.28 -10.02 -3.88
CA ASN A 113 15.64 -10.55 -5.19
C ASN A 113 17.04 -10.11 -5.63
N ASN A 114 17.42 -8.85 -5.35
CA ASN A 114 18.75 -8.34 -5.67
C ASN A 114 19.84 -9.02 -4.84
N ILE A 115 19.61 -9.22 -3.54
CA ILE A 115 20.53 -9.96 -2.65
C ILE A 115 20.70 -11.40 -3.15
N LYS A 116 19.61 -12.08 -3.52
CA LYS A 116 19.66 -13.45 -4.06
C LYS A 116 20.48 -13.52 -5.35
N LYS A 117 20.30 -12.57 -6.27
CA LYS A 117 21.08 -12.46 -7.51
C LYS A 117 22.57 -12.21 -7.23
N PHE A 118 22.88 -11.33 -6.28
CA PHE A 118 24.25 -11.04 -5.86
C PHE A 118 24.93 -12.30 -5.30
N LYS A 119 24.25 -13.01 -4.38
CA LYS A 119 24.75 -14.27 -3.81
C LYS A 119 25.04 -15.30 -4.90
N SER A 120 24.11 -15.53 -5.84
CA SER A 120 24.32 -16.49 -6.92
C SER A 120 25.46 -16.14 -7.87
N LYS A 121 25.81 -14.85 -7.98
CA LYS A 121 26.85 -14.36 -8.89
C LYS A 121 28.25 -14.36 -8.26
N HIS A 122 28.34 -14.16 -6.94
CA HIS A 122 29.62 -13.88 -6.26
C HIS A 122 29.97 -14.81 -5.09
N LEU A 123 29.02 -15.63 -4.60
CA LEU A 123 29.18 -16.42 -3.38
C LEU A 123 28.75 -17.89 -3.61
N LYS A 124 29.25 -18.52 -4.70
CA LYS A 124 29.10 -19.96 -4.89
C LYS A 124 29.70 -20.71 -3.71
#